data_AF-A0A4V2E5K2-F1
#
_entry.id   AF-A0A4V2E5K2-F1
#
_cell.length_a   1.000
_cell.length_b   1.000
_cell.length_c   1.000
_cell.angle_alpha   90.00
_cell.angle_beta   90.00
_cell.angle_gamma   90.00
#
_symmetry.space_group_name_H-M   'P 1'
#
loop_
_entity.id
_entity.type
_entity.pdbx_description
1 polymer ?
#
loop_
_entity_poly.entity_id
_entity_poly.type
_entity_poly.pdbx_seq_one_letter_code
_entity_poly.pdbx_strand_id
1 'polypeptide(L)'
;MSPVGTAVVITPWLEHHASITEMSATVVPLPPNSSSETIDFLRRMASMVSGRNGQMLLRAASLIESLAQRAMSAERLYHRQHVESTRNAELREAAELARDAMVSQIAALRAQLAEVTAEAAAERAAFNAERGKLLGLMQDAESHIGKLSTELETLRASVDSFNETVVSVPIEALQLARTQFDYLSNGFARRGDAISQAMSEIGGFAIDQALTAKKTADKA
;
A
#
# COMPACT_ATOMS: atom_id res chain seq x y z
N MET A 1 -41.71 -19.25 -23.42
CA MET A 1 -41.37 -18.36 -24.55
C MET A 1 -39.86 -18.13 -24.50
N SER A 2 -39.10 -18.81 -25.36
CA SER A 2 -37.67 -18.55 -25.65
C SER A 2 -37.50 -17.19 -26.38
N PRO A 3 -36.29 -16.75 -26.80
CA PRO A 3 -34.91 -17.26 -26.63
C PRO A 3 -33.98 -16.14 -26.08
N VAL A 4 -32.68 -16.30 -25.82
CA VAL A 4 -31.56 -16.25 -26.79
C VAL A 4 -30.29 -16.63 -26.01
N GLY A 5 -29.75 -17.81 -26.30
CA GLY A 5 -28.38 -18.17 -25.93
C GLY A 5 -27.48 -17.91 -27.13
N THR A 6 -26.58 -16.95 -27.02
CA THR A 6 -25.62 -16.60 -28.07
C THR A 6 -24.47 -17.59 -28.07
N ALA A 7 -24.43 -18.42 -29.11
CA ALA A 7 -23.28 -19.25 -29.43
C ALA A 7 -22.13 -18.36 -29.94
N VAL A 8 -20.98 -18.43 -29.28
CA VAL A 8 -19.73 -17.85 -29.79
C VAL A 8 -18.90 -19.00 -30.36
N VAL A 9 -18.93 -19.09 -31.68
CA VAL A 9 -18.03 -19.93 -32.49
C VAL A 9 -16.68 -19.22 -32.51
N ILE A 10 -15.65 -19.85 -31.96
CA ILE A 10 -14.25 -19.44 -32.13
C ILE A 10 -13.53 -20.55 -32.87
N THR A 11 -13.42 -20.38 -34.18
CA THR A 11 -12.25 -20.84 -34.95
C THR A 11 -11.20 -19.73 -34.90
N PRO A 12 -9.91 -20.08 -34.77
CA PRO A 12 -9.02 -19.93 -35.90
C PRO A 12 -8.05 -21.12 -36.02
N TRP A 13 -8.03 -21.82 -37.15
CA TRP A 13 -7.21 -21.53 -38.34
C TRP A 13 -5.70 -21.74 -38.13
N LEU A 14 -5.23 -22.85 -38.73
CA LEU A 14 -3.87 -23.18 -39.14
C LEU A 14 -2.82 -23.37 -38.04
N GLU A 15 -2.93 -24.52 -37.37
CA GLU A 15 -1.74 -25.34 -37.12
C GLU A 15 -1.11 -25.71 -38.48
N HIS A 16 -0.33 -24.81 -39.06
CA HIS A 16 0.83 -25.22 -39.83
C HIS A 16 1.85 -25.74 -38.79
N HIS A 17 1.59 -26.93 -38.28
CA HIS A 17 2.68 -27.83 -37.93
C HIS A 17 3.45 -28.00 -39.24
N ALA A 18 4.48 -27.17 -39.41
CA ALA A 18 5.61 -27.53 -40.22
C ALA A 18 6.03 -28.90 -39.69
N SER A 19 5.58 -29.95 -40.39
CA SER A 19 6.34 -31.17 -40.52
C SER A 19 7.72 -30.72 -40.99
N ILE A 20 8.59 -30.38 -40.04
CA ILE A 20 10.00 -30.59 -40.21
C ILE A 20 10.08 -32.09 -40.25
N THR A 21 9.94 -32.59 -41.46
CA THR A 21 10.22 -33.95 -41.85
C THR A 21 11.65 -34.17 -41.38
N GLU A 22 11.82 -34.74 -40.18
CA GLU A 22 13.05 -35.41 -39.82
C GLU A 22 13.22 -36.51 -40.87
N MET A 23 13.91 -36.17 -41.96
CA MET A 23 14.58 -37.15 -42.76
C MET A 23 15.68 -37.69 -41.86
N SER A 24 15.28 -38.60 -40.97
CA SER A 24 16.15 -39.58 -40.36
C SER A 24 16.73 -40.35 -41.54
N ALA A 25 17.84 -39.82 -42.06
CA ALA A 25 18.65 -40.51 -43.02
C ALA A 25 19.16 -41.71 -42.27
N THR A 26 18.47 -42.84 -42.44
CA THR A 26 18.94 -44.15 -42.04
C THR A 26 20.25 -44.33 -42.78
N VAL A 27 21.36 -43.94 -42.14
CA VAL A 27 22.70 -44.22 -42.61
C VAL A 27 22.80 -45.73 -42.53
N VAL A 28 22.51 -46.37 -43.67
CA VAL A 28 22.83 -47.77 -43.89
C VAL A 28 24.31 -47.87 -43.58
N PRO A 29 24.73 -48.55 -42.50
CA PRO A 29 26.14 -48.69 -42.23
C PRO A 29 26.71 -49.45 -43.42
N LEU A 30 27.63 -48.81 -44.17
CA LEU A 30 28.35 -49.52 -45.20
C LEU A 30 28.98 -50.75 -44.54
N PRO A 31 28.78 -51.96 -45.09
CA PRO A 31 29.38 -53.16 -44.54
C PRO A 31 30.89 -52.93 -44.46
N PRO A 32 31.52 -53.21 -43.30
CA PRO A 32 32.89 -52.75 -42.99
C PRO A 32 33.99 -53.30 -43.92
N ASN A 33 33.65 -54.17 -44.87
CA ASN A 33 34.63 -55.01 -45.57
C ASN A 33 34.61 -54.87 -47.10
N SER A 34 33.59 -54.26 -47.72
CA SER A 34 33.47 -54.26 -49.19
C SER A 34 34.54 -53.41 -49.90
N SER A 35 34.93 -52.29 -49.28
CA SER A 35 36.01 -51.44 -49.78
C SER A 35 37.39 -52.07 -49.56
N SER A 36 37.62 -52.74 -48.42
CA SER A 36 38.85 -53.47 -48.12
C SER A 36 39.08 -54.62 -49.11
N GLU A 37 38.05 -55.42 -49.37
CA GLU A 37 38.10 -56.52 -50.34
C GLU A 37 38.40 -56.01 -51.76
N THR A 38 37.82 -54.88 -52.15
CA THR A 38 38.08 -54.23 -53.44
C THR A 38 39.51 -53.71 -53.54
N ILE A 39 40.02 -53.06 -52.49
CA ILE A 39 41.40 -52.55 -52.43
C ILE A 39 42.41 -53.70 -52.51
N ASP A 40 42.18 -54.79 -51.77
CA ASP A 40 43.04 -55.96 -51.75
C ASP A 40 43.01 -56.71 -53.08
N PHE A 41 41.83 -56.81 -53.71
CA PHE A 41 41.70 -57.34 -55.07
C PHE A 41 42.51 -56.51 -56.08
N LEU A 42 42.41 -55.18 -56.04
CA LEU A 42 43.16 -54.29 -56.94
C LEU A 42 44.68 -54.40 -56.72
N ARG A 43 45.13 -54.51 -55.47
CA ARG A 43 46.55 -54.75 -55.14
C ARG A 43 47.03 -56.12 -55.64
N ARG A 44 46.22 -57.17 -55.47
CA ARG A 44 46.53 -58.53 -55.97
C ARG A 44 46.56 -58.58 -57.49
N MET A 45 45.63 -57.92 -58.18
CA MET A 45 45.62 -57.77 -59.64
C MET A 45 46.84 -57.00 -60.14
N ALA A 46 47.23 -55.93 -59.46
CA ALA A 46 48.43 -55.18 -59.80
C ALA A 46 49.72 -56.01 -59.67
N SER A 47 49.77 -56.97 -58.75
CA SER A 47 50.91 -57.88 -58.58
C SER A 47 51.02 -58.92 -59.70
N MET A 48 49.92 -59.22 -60.40
CA MET A 48 49.89 -60.19 -61.51
C MET A 48 50.09 -59.53 -62.89
N VAL A 49 49.91 -58.22 -63.02
CA VAL A 49 49.98 -57.50 -64.31
C VAL A 49 51.19 -56.56 -64.34
N SER A 50 52.12 -56.80 -65.28
CA SER A 50 53.34 -55.98 -65.42
C SER A 50 53.10 -54.66 -66.17
N GLY A 51 53.93 -53.66 -65.91
CA GLY A 51 53.94 -52.38 -66.62
C GLY A 51 52.92 -51.34 -66.13
N ARG A 52 52.51 -50.43 -67.02
CA ARG A 52 51.68 -49.25 -66.70
C ARG A 52 50.32 -49.59 -66.07
N ASN A 53 49.72 -50.71 -66.46
CA ASN A 53 48.42 -51.14 -65.94
C ASN A 53 48.48 -51.54 -64.47
N GLY A 54 49.54 -52.25 -64.03
CA GLY A 54 49.77 -52.56 -62.62
C GLY A 54 49.93 -51.31 -61.76
N GLN A 55 50.67 -50.30 -62.25
CA GLN A 55 50.83 -49.02 -61.56
C GLN A 55 49.50 -48.25 -61.44
N MET A 56 48.66 -48.26 -62.48
CA MET A 56 47.33 -47.64 -62.43
C MET A 56 46.41 -48.31 -61.41
N LEU A 57 46.45 -49.64 -61.29
CA LEU A 57 45.67 -50.39 -60.30
C LEU A 57 46.12 -50.09 -58.87
N LEU A 58 47.43 -50.00 -58.60
CA LEU A 58 47.94 -49.58 -57.29
C LEU A 58 47.52 -48.15 -56.95
N ARG A 59 47.60 -47.24 -57.93
CA ARG A 59 47.16 -45.85 -57.75
C ARG A 59 45.66 -45.78 -57.45
N ALA A 60 44.84 -46.53 -58.18
CA ALA A 60 43.40 -46.61 -57.93
C ALA A 60 43.11 -47.15 -56.53
N ALA A 61 43.78 -48.23 -56.10
CA ALA A 61 43.63 -48.79 -54.76
C ALA A 61 43.98 -47.76 -53.67
N SER A 62 45.08 -47.03 -53.81
CA SER A 62 45.48 -45.98 -52.85
C SER A 62 44.50 -44.81 -52.79
N LEU A 63 43.92 -44.42 -53.94
CA LEU A 63 42.92 -43.35 -53.99
C LEU A 63 41.62 -43.78 -53.31
N ILE A 64 41.14 -44.99 -53.59
CA ILE A 64 39.92 -45.55 -52.97
C ILE A 64 40.10 -45.63 -51.45
N GLU A 65 41.26 -46.11 -50.97
CA GLU A 65 41.58 -46.17 -49.55
C GLU A 65 41.58 -44.78 -48.90
N SER A 66 42.22 -43.79 -49.52
CA SER A 66 42.24 -42.42 -49.00
C SER A 66 40.85 -41.77 -48.95
N LEU A 67 40.02 -42.02 -49.97
CA LEU A 67 38.66 -41.50 -50.03
C LEU A 67 37.76 -42.19 -49.00
N ALA A 68 37.93 -43.49 -48.78
CA ALA A 68 37.21 -44.23 -47.75
C ALA A 68 37.56 -43.73 -46.34
N GLN A 69 38.85 -43.50 -46.05
CA GLN A 69 39.29 -42.93 -44.77
C GLN A 69 38.74 -41.52 -44.55
N ARG A 70 38.74 -40.68 -45.59
CA ARG A 70 38.18 -39.33 -45.53
C ARG A 70 36.68 -39.34 -45.34
N ALA A 71 35.95 -40.23 -46.03
CA ALA A 71 34.50 -40.38 -45.91
C ALA A 71 34.12 -40.82 -44.48
N MET A 72 34.77 -41.85 -43.93
CA MET A 72 34.54 -42.29 -42.55
C MET A 72 34.83 -41.18 -41.52
N SER A 73 35.90 -40.40 -41.73
CA SER A 73 36.23 -39.29 -40.84
C SER A 73 35.19 -38.17 -40.91
N ALA A 74 34.71 -37.85 -42.12
CA ALA A 74 33.67 -36.86 -42.35
C ALA A 74 32.33 -37.30 -41.75
N GLU A 75 31.94 -38.57 -41.89
CA GLU A 75 30.71 -39.12 -41.28
C GLU A 75 30.76 -39.06 -39.76
N ARG A 76 31.88 -39.45 -39.14
CA ARG A 76 32.05 -39.35 -37.68
C ARG A 76 31.97 -37.92 -37.19
N LEU A 77 32.57 -36.97 -37.91
CA LEU A 77 32.50 -35.55 -37.58
C LEU A 77 31.07 -35.02 -37.71
N TYR A 78 30.40 -35.33 -38.82
CA TYR A 78 29.01 -34.95 -39.05
C TYR A 78 28.09 -35.51 -37.96
N HIS A 79 28.24 -36.78 -37.60
CA HIS A 79 27.42 -37.39 -36.57
C HIS A 79 27.65 -36.74 -35.20
N ARG A 80 28.90 -36.45 -34.84
CA ARG A 80 29.22 -35.72 -33.60
C ARG A 80 28.59 -34.33 -33.60
N GLN A 81 28.76 -33.57 -34.68
CA GLN A 81 28.20 -32.23 -34.82
C GLN A 81 26.67 -32.24 -34.76
N HIS A 82 26.04 -33.25 -35.38
CA HIS A 82 24.60 -33.41 -35.35
C HIS A 82 24.10 -33.65 -33.91
N VAL A 83 24.73 -34.56 -33.17
CA VAL A 83 24.39 -34.83 -31.76
C VAL A 83 24.60 -33.59 -30.88
N GLU A 84 25.68 -32.84 -31.08
CA GLU A 84 25.90 -31.58 -30.37
C GLU A 84 24.86 -30.52 -30.75
N SER A 85 24.47 -30.45 -32.02
CA SER A 85 23.47 -29.52 -32.51
C SER A 85 22.09 -29.81 -31.90
N THR A 86 21.67 -31.08 -31.85
CA THR A 86 20.39 -31.46 -31.23
C THR A 86 20.40 -31.15 -29.75
N ARG A 87 21.46 -31.52 -29.03
CA ARG A 87 21.61 -31.19 -27.60
C ARG A 87 21.58 -29.69 -27.34
N ASN A 88 22.22 -28.90 -28.19
CA ASN A 88 22.21 -27.44 -28.07
C ASN A 88 20.84 -26.84 -28.37
N ALA A 89 20.04 -27.45 -29.25
CA ALA A 89 18.67 -27.02 -29.50
C ALA A 89 17.80 -27.26 -28.26
N GLU A 90 17.86 -28.44 -27.66
CA GLU A 90 17.14 -28.78 -26.43
C GLU A 90 17.50 -27.84 -25.26
N LEU A 91 18.79 -27.53 -25.09
CA LEU A 91 19.24 -26.61 -24.05
C LEU A 91 18.73 -25.17 -24.27
N ARG A 92 18.65 -24.72 -25.52
CA ARG A 92 18.10 -23.39 -25.84
C ARG A 92 16.62 -23.34 -25.56
N GLU A 93 15.86 -24.35 -25.95
CA GLU A 93 14.43 -24.44 -25.67
C GLU A 93 14.16 -24.42 -24.16
N ALA A 94 14.89 -25.23 -23.39
CA ALA A 94 14.79 -25.23 -21.93
C ALA A 94 15.14 -23.85 -21.32
N ALA A 95 16.15 -23.17 -21.84
CA ALA A 95 16.53 -21.83 -21.40
C ALA A 95 15.48 -20.76 -21.76
N GLU A 96 14.86 -20.85 -22.93
CA GLU A 96 13.78 -19.95 -23.36
C GLU A 96 12.54 -20.12 -22.47
N LEU A 97 12.14 -21.37 -22.19
CA LEU A 97 11.04 -21.66 -21.26
C LEU A 97 11.32 -21.13 -19.85
N ALA A 98 12.54 -21.33 -19.35
CA ALA A 98 12.95 -20.80 -18.04
C ALA A 98 12.94 -19.26 -18.02
N ARG A 99 13.41 -18.62 -19.10
CA ARG A 99 13.40 -17.16 -19.26
C ARG A 99 11.97 -16.63 -19.25
N ASP A 100 11.08 -17.23 -20.03
CA ASP A 100 9.69 -16.77 -20.15
C ASP A 100 8.94 -16.95 -18.82
N ALA A 101 9.21 -18.04 -18.08
CA ALA A 101 8.72 -18.22 -16.73
C ALA A 101 9.22 -17.12 -15.77
N MET A 102 10.51 -16.78 -15.81
CA MET A 102 11.06 -15.69 -14.99
C MET A 102 10.48 -14.32 -15.37
N VAL A 103 10.30 -14.04 -16.67
CA VAL A 103 9.68 -12.80 -17.15
C VAL A 103 8.24 -12.68 -16.65
N SER A 104 7.48 -13.78 -16.67
CA SER A 104 6.12 -13.83 -16.11
C SER A 104 6.11 -13.54 -14.61
N GLN A 105 7.03 -14.13 -13.83
CA GLN A 105 7.16 -13.85 -12.39
C GLN A 105 7.51 -12.38 -12.12
N ILE A 106 8.43 -11.79 -12.89
CA ILE A 106 8.78 -10.37 -12.77
C ILE A 106 7.56 -9.49 -13.06
N ALA A 107 6.77 -9.82 -14.09
CA ALA A 107 5.55 -9.07 -14.40
C ALA A 107 4.52 -9.16 -13.26
N ALA A 108 4.32 -10.35 -12.70
CA ALA A 108 3.42 -10.55 -11.55
C ALA A 108 3.87 -9.78 -10.31
N LEU A 109 5.16 -9.83 -9.96
CA LEU A 109 5.71 -9.08 -8.82
C LEU A 109 5.61 -7.57 -9.02
N ARG A 110 5.82 -7.07 -10.24
CA ARG A 110 5.62 -5.65 -10.55
C ARG A 110 4.17 -5.23 -10.40
N ALA A 111 3.21 -6.07 -10.79
CA ALA A 111 1.79 -5.80 -10.59
C ALA A 111 1.42 -5.75 -9.10
N GLN A 112 1.90 -6.72 -8.31
CA GLN A 112 1.69 -6.73 -6.86
C GLN A 112 2.31 -5.51 -6.18
N LEU A 113 3.51 -5.10 -6.60
CA LEU A 113 4.14 -3.89 -6.07
C LEU A 113 3.31 -2.65 -6.41
N ALA A 114 2.83 -2.53 -7.65
CA ALA A 114 1.98 -1.42 -8.05
C ALA A 114 0.69 -1.36 -7.21
N GLU A 115 0.03 -2.50 -7.01
CA GLU A 115 -1.16 -2.62 -6.17
C GLU A 115 -0.91 -2.19 -4.73
N VAL A 116 0.08 -2.77 -4.06
CA VAL A 116 0.43 -2.41 -2.67
C VAL A 116 0.84 -0.95 -2.54
N THR A 117 1.55 -0.38 -3.53
CA THR A 117 1.89 1.04 -3.51
C THR A 117 0.66 1.94 -3.69
N ALA A 118 -0.32 1.53 -4.49
CA ALA A 118 -1.56 2.27 -4.66
C ALA A 118 -2.43 2.21 -3.40
N GLU A 119 -2.55 1.04 -2.77
CA GLU A 119 -3.24 0.86 -1.50
C GLU A 119 -2.60 1.70 -0.40
N ALA A 120 -1.27 1.62 -0.24
CA ALA A 120 -0.54 2.42 0.76
C ALA A 120 -0.69 3.94 0.52
N ALA A 121 -0.75 4.37 -0.74
CA ALA A 121 -1.00 5.77 -1.06
C ALA A 121 -2.43 6.20 -0.70
N ALA A 122 -3.43 5.34 -0.95
CA ALA A 122 -4.82 5.58 -0.57
C ALA A 122 -5.00 5.64 0.95
N GLU A 123 -4.38 4.72 1.70
CA GLU A 123 -4.39 4.72 3.17
C GLU A 123 -3.76 5.98 3.74
N ARG A 124 -2.60 6.41 3.21
CA ARG A 124 -1.95 7.66 3.61
C ARG A 124 -2.83 8.88 3.33
N ALA A 125 -3.51 8.91 2.19
CA ALA A 125 -4.43 10.00 1.85
C ALA A 125 -5.62 10.03 2.81
N ALA A 126 -6.23 8.88 3.11
CA ALA A 126 -7.33 8.76 4.07
C ALA A 126 -6.88 9.19 5.48
N PHE A 127 -5.72 8.72 5.94
CA PHE A 127 -5.16 9.10 7.24
C PHE A 127 -4.90 10.61 7.33
N ASN A 128 -4.33 11.21 6.28
CA ASN A 128 -4.09 12.65 6.25
C ASN A 128 -5.40 13.45 6.23
N ALA A 129 -6.45 12.96 5.58
CA ALA A 129 -7.77 13.58 5.60
C ALA A 129 -8.38 13.57 7.01
N GLU A 130 -8.34 12.42 7.71
CA GLU A 130 -8.81 12.33 9.10
C GLU A 130 -7.97 13.21 10.04
N ARG A 131 -6.64 13.23 9.86
CA ARG A 131 -5.76 14.13 10.63
C ARG A 131 -6.13 15.60 10.40
N GLY A 132 -6.45 15.97 9.16
CA GLY A 132 -6.91 17.33 8.82
C GLY A 132 -8.21 17.69 9.52
N LYS A 133 -9.20 16.79 9.54
CA LYS A 133 -10.46 16.99 10.27
C LYS A 133 -10.23 17.20 11.76
N LEU A 134 -9.38 16.36 12.37
CA LEU A 134 -9.09 16.44 13.80
C LEU A 134 -8.40 17.77 14.15
N LEU A 135 -7.44 18.21 13.33
CA LEU A 135 -6.80 19.52 13.51
C LEU A 135 -7.80 20.68 13.41
N GLY A 136 -8.75 20.62 12.47
CA GLY A 136 -9.83 21.60 12.38
C GLY A 136 -10.67 21.65 13.65
N LEU A 137 -11.13 20.49 14.15
CA LEU A 137 -11.91 20.42 15.40
C LEU A 137 -11.13 20.94 16.61
N MET A 138 -9.82 20.68 16.68
CA MET A 138 -8.97 21.20 17.74
C MET A 138 -8.87 22.72 17.69
N GLN A 139 -8.66 23.30 16.50
CA GLN A 139 -8.61 24.76 16.32
C GLN A 139 -9.95 25.42 16.67
N ASP A 140 -11.07 24.81 16.28
CA ASP A 140 -12.40 25.28 16.64
C ASP A 140 -12.60 25.26 18.17
N ALA A 141 -12.21 24.17 18.83
CA ALA A 141 -12.28 24.04 20.28
C ALA A 141 -11.39 25.05 20.99
N GLU A 142 -10.15 25.25 20.54
CA GLU A 142 -9.23 26.27 21.08
C GLU A 142 -9.83 27.68 20.94
N SER A 143 -10.42 28.00 19.79
CA SER A 143 -11.08 29.29 19.57
C SER A 143 -12.29 29.48 20.51
N HIS A 144 -13.05 28.42 20.75
CA HIS A 144 -14.23 28.45 21.62
C HIS A 144 -13.83 28.63 23.09
N ILE A 145 -12.79 27.92 23.55
CA ILE A 145 -12.21 28.10 24.88
C ILE A 145 -11.70 29.54 25.05
N GLY A 146 -11.04 30.11 24.04
CA GLY A 146 -10.60 31.51 24.05
C GLY A 146 -11.77 32.48 24.27
N LYS A 147 -12.88 32.30 23.53
CA LYS A 147 -14.10 33.11 23.69
C LYS A 147 -14.70 32.96 25.09
N LEU A 148 -14.93 31.74 25.56
CA LEU A 148 -15.46 31.49 26.90
C LEU A 148 -14.56 32.07 28.00
N SER A 149 -13.24 32.01 27.83
CA SER A 149 -12.30 32.64 28.77
C SER A 149 -12.45 34.16 28.80
N THR A 150 -12.64 34.81 27.65
CA THR A 150 -12.90 36.25 27.60
C THR A 150 -14.25 36.62 28.21
N GLU A 151 -15.29 35.83 27.96
CA GLU A 151 -16.62 36.03 28.54
C GLU A 151 -16.61 35.85 30.07
N LEU A 152 -15.86 34.88 30.58
CA LEU A 152 -15.68 34.70 32.03
C LEU A 152 -14.92 35.88 32.66
N GLU A 153 -13.88 36.39 32.00
CA GLU A 153 -13.12 37.53 32.49
C GLU A 153 -13.97 38.81 32.52
N THR A 154 -14.79 39.05 31.48
CA THR A 154 -15.70 40.19 31.46
C THR A 154 -16.80 40.06 32.53
N LEU A 155 -17.34 38.86 32.71
CA LEU A 155 -18.33 38.60 33.76
C LEU A 155 -17.71 38.82 35.15
N ARG A 156 -16.48 38.36 35.37
CA ARG A 156 -15.75 38.56 36.63
C ARG A 156 -15.53 40.04 36.91
N ALA A 157 -15.06 40.80 35.92
CA ALA A 157 -14.88 42.24 36.04
C ALA A 157 -16.21 42.98 36.35
N SER A 158 -17.32 42.53 35.75
CA SER A 158 -18.66 43.06 36.04
C SER A 158 -19.09 42.78 37.49
N VAL A 159 -18.85 41.57 37.99
CA VAL A 159 -19.14 41.19 39.39
C VAL A 159 -18.26 41.97 40.36
N ASP A 160 -16.98 42.13 40.07
CA ASP A 160 -16.05 42.90 40.90
C ASP A 160 -16.47 44.38 40.96
N SER A 161 -16.84 44.97 39.82
CA SER A 161 -17.39 46.34 39.76
C SER A 161 -18.71 46.48 40.53
N PHE A 162 -19.60 45.49 40.43
CA PHE A 162 -20.83 45.46 41.22
C PHE A 162 -20.50 45.42 42.72
N ASN A 163 -19.59 44.55 43.15
CA ASN A 163 -19.16 44.43 44.54
C ASN A 163 -18.50 45.72 45.08
N GLU A 164 -17.75 46.48 44.27
CA GLU A 164 -17.21 47.78 44.69
C GLU A 164 -18.31 48.80 45.03
N THR A 165 -19.46 48.73 44.34
CA THR A 165 -20.59 49.64 44.60
C THR A 165 -21.47 49.20 45.76
N VAL A 166 -21.35 47.95 46.21
CA VAL A 166 -22.21 47.37 47.24
C VAL A 166 -21.50 47.35 48.59
N VAL A 167 -21.99 48.14 49.54
CA VAL A 167 -21.58 48.02 50.95
C VAL A 167 -22.34 46.86 51.58
N SER A 168 -21.66 45.72 51.75
CA SER A 168 -22.24 44.59 52.48
C SER A 168 -22.25 44.87 53.98
N VAL A 169 -23.43 45.01 54.56
CA VAL A 169 -23.61 45.09 56.02
C VAL A 169 -24.06 43.70 56.53
N PRO A 170 -23.38 43.11 57.53
CA PRO A 170 -23.82 41.86 58.14
C PRO A 170 -25.26 41.96 58.65
N ILE A 171 -26.04 40.88 58.52
CA ILE A 171 -27.44 40.85 59.00
C ILE A 171 -27.47 41.15 60.49
N GLU A 172 -26.49 40.65 61.23
CA GLU A 172 -26.36 40.80 62.67
C GLU A 172 -26.17 42.28 63.03
N ALA A 173 -25.45 43.05 62.21
CA ALA A 173 -25.27 44.48 62.40
C ALA A 173 -26.58 45.25 62.13
N LEU A 174 -27.36 44.85 61.13
CA LEU A 174 -28.70 45.40 60.88
C LEU A 174 -29.68 45.06 62.02
N GLN A 175 -29.69 43.81 62.48
CA GLN A 175 -30.52 43.38 63.61
C GLN A 175 -30.13 44.12 64.91
N LEU A 176 -28.84 44.32 65.15
CA LEU A 176 -28.36 45.11 66.29
C LEU A 176 -28.84 46.56 66.17
N ALA A 177 -28.66 47.21 65.02
CA ALA A 177 -29.14 48.56 64.79
C ALA A 177 -30.66 48.67 65.01
N ARG A 178 -31.44 47.66 64.59
CA ARG A 178 -32.89 47.60 64.82
C ARG A 178 -33.24 47.67 66.30
N THR A 179 -32.58 46.84 67.12
CA THR A 179 -32.80 46.82 68.58
C THR A 179 -32.38 48.14 69.24
N GLN A 180 -31.34 48.79 68.73
CA GLN A 180 -30.91 50.12 69.21
C GLN A 180 -31.96 51.19 68.90
N PHE A 181 -32.55 51.18 67.70
CA PHE A 181 -33.64 52.09 67.34
C PHE A 181 -34.91 51.87 68.19
N ASP A 182 -35.25 50.62 68.50
CA ASP A 182 -36.36 50.31 69.41
C ASP A 182 -36.11 50.84 70.82
N TYR A 183 -34.89 50.67 71.33
CA TYR A 183 -34.50 51.21 72.63
C TYR A 183 -34.59 52.74 72.66
N LEU A 184 -34.12 53.41 71.60
CA LEU A 184 -34.18 54.87 71.46
C LEU A 184 -35.62 55.37 71.36
N SER A 185 -36.45 54.77 70.51
CA SER A 185 -37.87 55.11 70.36
C SER A 185 -38.60 55.06 71.71
N ASN A 186 -38.43 53.97 72.45
CA ASN A 186 -39.01 53.81 73.79
C ASN A 186 -38.48 54.84 74.80
N GLY A 187 -37.19 55.20 74.70
CA GLY A 187 -36.55 56.20 75.54
C GLY A 187 -36.99 57.65 75.26
N PHE A 188 -37.35 57.96 74.01
CA PHE A 188 -37.89 59.27 73.60
C PHE A 188 -39.38 59.39 73.93
N ALA A 189 -40.15 58.32 73.74
CA ALA A 189 -41.56 58.26 74.14
C ALA A 189 -41.73 58.58 75.63
N ARG A 190 -40.85 58.04 76.50
CA ARG A 190 -40.86 58.32 77.94
C ARG A 190 -40.49 59.76 78.31
N ARG A 191 -39.74 60.46 77.46
CA ARG A 191 -39.29 61.84 77.67
C ARG A 191 -40.17 62.88 76.96
N GLY A 192 -41.17 62.44 76.19
CA GLY A 192 -42.09 63.32 75.45
C GLY A 192 -41.50 63.96 74.20
N ASP A 193 -40.36 63.46 73.69
CA ASP A 193 -39.73 63.97 72.46
C ASP A 193 -40.26 63.22 71.24
N ALA A 194 -41.38 63.71 70.71
CA ALA A 194 -42.09 63.07 69.60
C ALA A 194 -41.28 63.06 68.29
N ILE A 195 -40.41 64.05 68.06
CA ILE A 195 -39.62 64.15 66.82
C ILE A 195 -38.53 63.07 66.84
N SER A 196 -37.80 62.94 67.95
CA SER A 196 -36.76 61.92 68.10
C SER A 196 -37.34 60.50 68.13
N GLN A 197 -38.56 60.33 68.67
CA GLN A 197 -39.31 59.07 68.60
C GLN A 197 -39.64 58.69 67.14
N ALA A 198 -40.25 59.60 66.39
CA ALA A 198 -40.62 59.35 64.99
C ALA A 198 -39.39 59.05 64.12
N MET A 199 -38.28 59.77 64.31
CA MET A 199 -37.01 59.49 63.61
C MET A 199 -36.46 58.10 63.94
N SER A 200 -36.60 57.65 65.19
CA SER A 200 -36.15 56.32 65.61
C SER A 200 -37.04 55.21 65.04
N GLU A 201 -38.35 55.44 64.95
CA GLU A 201 -39.28 54.50 64.32
C GLU A 201 -39.07 54.40 62.80
N ILE A 202 -38.80 55.52 62.12
CA ILE A 202 -38.47 55.54 60.69
C ILE A 202 -37.15 54.79 60.44
N GLY A 203 -36.14 55.00 61.29
CA GLY A 203 -34.87 54.26 61.22
C GLY A 203 -35.06 52.75 61.43
N GLY A 204 -35.88 52.36 62.41
CA GLY A 204 -36.25 50.95 62.63
C GLY A 204 -37.00 50.33 61.45
N PHE A 205 -37.97 51.05 60.89
CA PHE A 205 -38.76 50.61 59.74
C PHE A 205 -37.91 50.43 58.47
N ALA A 206 -36.97 51.34 58.21
CA ALA A 206 -36.04 51.21 57.09
C ALA A 206 -35.17 49.94 57.18
N ILE A 207 -34.76 49.57 58.39
CA ILE A 207 -34.00 48.34 58.64
C ILE A 207 -34.89 47.10 58.45
N ASP A 208 -36.15 47.13 58.92
CA ASP A 208 -37.10 46.03 58.71
C ASP A 208 -37.37 45.80 57.22
N GLN A 209 -37.45 46.87 56.43
CA GLN A 209 -37.59 46.78 54.98
C GLN A 209 -36.35 46.15 54.32
N ALA A 210 -35.15 46.52 54.77
CA ALA A 210 -33.91 45.92 54.27
C ALA A 210 -33.78 44.42 54.62
N LEU A 211 -34.16 44.03 55.85
CA LEU A 211 -34.13 42.63 56.30
C LEU A 211 -35.18 41.75 55.61
N THR A 212 -36.36 42.30 55.31
CA THR A 212 -37.43 41.58 54.59
C THR A 212 -37.12 41.41 53.11
N ALA A 213 -36.55 42.43 52.45
CA ALA A 213 -36.07 42.35 51.08
C ALA A 213 -34.99 41.26 50.89
N LYS A 214 -34.08 41.11 51.87
CA LYS A 214 -33.09 40.02 51.87
C LYS A 214 -33.75 38.63 51.98
N LYS A 215 -34.72 38.46 52.88
CA LYS A 215 -35.41 37.18 53.11
C LYS A 215 -36.22 36.70 51.89
N THR A 216 -36.64 37.62 51.03
CA THR A 216 -37.28 37.29 49.74
C THR A 216 -36.27 36.95 48.64
N ALA A 217 -35.06 37.52 48.67
CA ALA A 217 -34.00 37.21 47.72
C ALA A 217 -33.37 35.82 47.94
N ASP A 218 -33.23 35.36 49.19
CA ASP A 218 -32.66 34.03 49.51
C ASP A 218 -33.62 32.84 49.22
N LYS A 219 -34.87 33.11 48.84
CA LYS A 219 -35.91 32.08 48.58
C LYS A 219 -36.23 31.87 47.09
N ALA A 220 -35.68 32.69 46.20
CA ALA A 220 -35.84 32.61 44.75
C ALA A 220 -34.62 31.94 44.13
#